data_AF-A0AAT9GG90-F1
#
_entry.id   AF-A0AAT9GG90-F1
#
_cell.length_a   1.000
_cell.length_b   1.000
_cell.length_c   1.000
_cell.angle_alpha   90.00
_cell.angle_beta   90.00
_cell.angle_gamma   90.00
#
_symmetry.space_group_name_H-M   'P 1'
#
loop_
_entity.id
_entity.type
_entity.pdbx_description
1 polymer ?
#
loop_
_entity_poly.entity_id
_entity_poly.type
_entity_poly.pdbx_seq_one_letter_code
_entity_poly.pdbx_strand_id
1 'polypeptide(L)'
;MADSASTLSGYLVQYDLTYYKIPYPMGDIPSHKGVCTDVIIRAYRKLGIDLQQEVHEDMRRNFHLYPKYWGLKTTDRNIDHRRVPNLMYFFSRKGIVLPISRNAADYHAGDIVCWQLPRGLKHIGMVVHQKSKDQQRPLVIHNIGDGQVIEDALFNFPVIGHYRYAR
;
A
#
# COMPACT_ATOMS: atom_id res chain seq x y z
N MET A 1 4.12 9.82 8.72
CA MET A 1 3.66 8.52 8.17
C MET A 1 2.16 8.36 8.37
N ALA A 2 1.72 7.95 9.55
CA ALA A 2 0.30 7.74 9.84
C ALA A 2 -0.55 9.01 9.65
N ASP A 3 -0.11 10.16 10.14
CA ASP A 3 -0.85 11.43 9.96
C ASP A 3 -1.01 11.83 8.48
N SER A 4 0.02 11.53 7.67
CA SER A 4 0.02 11.78 6.22
C SER A 4 -1.01 10.89 5.50
N ALA A 5 -1.19 9.67 5.98
CA ALA A 5 -2.18 8.75 5.44
C ALA A 5 -3.59 9.16 5.91
N SER A 6 -3.79 9.43 7.20
CA SER A 6 -5.10 9.81 7.75
C SER A 6 -5.71 11.06 7.11
N THR A 7 -4.89 12.02 6.65
CA THR A 7 -5.36 13.21 5.91
C THR A 7 -5.90 12.92 4.51
N LEU A 8 -5.89 11.67 4.05
CA LEU A 8 -6.49 11.27 2.77
C LEU A 8 -7.93 10.74 2.92
N SER A 9 -8.38 10.37 4.11
CA SER A 9 -9.78 9.97 4.35
C SER A 9 -10.67 11.22 4.37
N GLY A 10 -11.35 11.51 3.27
CA GLY A 10 -12.17 12.73 3.12
C GLY A 10 -12.29 13.21 1.67
N TYR A 11 -11.41 12.74 0.78
CA TYR A 11 -11.59 12.92 -0.66
C TYR A 11 -12.43 11.77 -1.22
N LEU A 12 -13.40 12.10 -2.07
CA LEU A 12 -14.21 11.11 -2.78
C LEU A 12 -13.32 10.46 -3.85
N VAL A 13 -12.74 9.31 -3.52
CA VAL A 13 -11.88 8.52 -4.41
C VAL A 13 -12.69 7.37 -4.96
N GLN A 14 -12.95 7.38 -6.27
CA GLN A 14 -13.59 6.28 -6.96
C GLN A 14 -12.59 5.16 -7.23
N TYR A 15 -12.99 3.93 -6.91
CA TYR A 15 -12.19 2.75 -7.23
C TYR A 15 -12.02 2.59 -8.75
N ASP A 16 -10.78 2.64 -9.23
CA ASP A 16 -10.46 2.62 -10.66
C ASP A 16 -9.21 1.77 -10.97
N LEU A 17 -9.42 0.67 -11.70
CA LEU A 17 -8.38 -0.27 -12.16
C LEU A 17 -7.75 0.12 -13.51
N THR A 18 -8.17 1.24 -14.11
CA THR A 18 -7.72 1.68 -15.42
C THR A 18 -6.21 1.90 -15.43
N TYR A 19 -5.58 1.49 -16.53
CA TYR A 19 -4.20 1.80 -16.81
C TYR A 19 -4.07 3.25 -17.24
N TYR A 20 -3.14 3.99 -16.62
CA TYR A 20 -2.84 5.37 -16.97
C TYR A 20 -1.39 5.48 -17.39
N LYS A 21 -1.12 6.21 -18.48
CA LYS A 21 0.23 6.70 -18.76
C LYS A 21 0.45 7.94 -17.89
N ILE A 22 1.44 7.90 -17.02
CA ILE A 22 1.71 8.93 -16.02
C ILE A 22 3.13 9.48 -16.15
N PRO A 23 3.41 10.70 -15.68
CA PRO A 23 4.76 11.24 -15.58
C PRO A 23 5.70 10.34 -14.76
N TYR A 24 7.00 10.57 -14.89
CA TYR A 24 8.01 9.89 -14.10
C TYR A 24 9.23 10.80 -13.92
N PRO A 25 9.73 11.01 -12.68
CA PRO A 25 9.17 10.52 -11.41
C PRO A 25 7.90 11.31 -11.00
N MET A 26 7.32 10.97 -9.85
CA MET A 26 6.20 11.67 -9.21
C MET A 26 4.89 11.70 -10.02
N GLY A 27 4.69 10.80 -10.98
CA GLY A 27 3.42 10.67 -11.69
C GLY A 27 2.32 10.09 -10.80
N ASP A 28 1.14 10.69 -10.85
CA ASP A 28 -0.07 10.16 -10.21
C ASP A 28 -1.17 10.03 -11.26
N ILE A 29 -2.16 9.21 -10.94
CA ILE A 29 -3.44 9.18 -11.65
C ILE A 29 -4.31 10.35 -11.19
N PRO A 30 -5.47 10.60 -11.81
CA PRO A 30 -6.38 11.64 -11.33
C PRO A 30 -6.70 11.47 -9.85
N SER A 31 -6.69 12.58 -9.10
CA SER A 31 -6.79 12.58 -7.63
C SER A 31 -8.07 11.94 -7.09
N HIS A 32 -9.17 12.04 -7.83
CA HIS A 32 -10.49 11.46 -7.52
C HIS A 32 -10.60 9.96 -7.87
N LYS A 33 -9.49 9.32 -8.28
CA LYS A 33 -9.42 7.91 -8.65
C LYS A 33 -8.31 7.20 -7.88
N GLY A 34 -8.48 5.90 -7.67
CA GLY A 34 -7.41 5.03 -7.23
C GLY A 34 -7.86 3.71 -6.62
N VAL A 35 -6.86 2.90 -6.28
CA VAL A 35 -7.00 1.59 -5.63
C VAL A 35 -6.27 1.60 -4.28
N CYS A 36 -6.24 0.46 -3.61
CA CYS A 36 -5.61 0.30 -2.30
C CYS A 36 -4.14 0.76 -2.24
N THR A 37 -3.35 0.51 -3.29
CA THR A 37 -1.95 0.94 -3.35
C THR A 37 -1.79 2.46 -3.44
N ASP A 38 -2.74 3.17 -4.05
CA ASP A 38 -2.64 4.62 -4.25
C ASP A 38 -2.71 5.38 -2.93
N VAL A 39 -3.39 4.82 -1.92
CA VAL A 39 -3.35 5.30 -0.53
C VAL A 39 -1.92 5.30 0.00
N ILE A 40 -1.20 4.19 -0.20
CA ILE A 40 0.19 4.02 0.25
C ILE A 40 1.11 4.98 -0.49
N ILE A 41 1.00 5.03 -1.82
CA ILE A 41 1.82 5.89 -2.68
C ILE A 41 1.66 7.36 -2.27
N ARG A 42 0.41 7.84 -2.12
CA ARG A 42 0.13 9.22 -1.73
C ARG A 42 0.55 9.53 -0.29
N ALA A 43 0.46 8.56 0.63
CA ALA A 43 0.95 8.70 1.99
C ALA A 43 2.48 8.88 2.04
N TYR A 44 3.22 8.07 1.27
CA TYR A 44 4.68 8.18 1.17
C TYR A 44 5.13 9.46 0.49
N ARG A 45 4.40 9.94 -0.53
CA ARG A 45 4.70 11.21 -1.21
C ARG A 45 4.65 12.43 -0.29
N LYS A 46 3.72 12.46 0.67
CA LYS A 46 3.67 13.49 1.70
C LYS A 46 4.90 13.51 2.61
N LEU A 47 5.73 12.47 2.57
CA LEU A 47 7.01 12.36 3.27
C LEU A 47 8.21 12.56 2.34
N GLY A 48 7.98 12.99 1.09
CA GLY A 48 9.03 13.17 0.09
C GLY A 48 9.52 11.88 -0.55
N ILE A 49 8.82 10.75 -0.36
CA ILE A 49 9.23 9.45 -0.91
C ILE A 49 8.35 9.11 -2.11
N ASP A 50 8.96 8.91 -3.28
CA ASP A 50 8.25 8.50 -4.48
C ASP A 50 8.34 6.99 -4.71
N LEU A 51 7.32 6.26 -4.25
CA LEU A 51 7.26 4.81 -4.49
C LEU A 51 7.22 4.44 -5.98
N GLN A 52 6.79 5.36 -6.88
CA GLN A 52 6.88 5.12 -8.31
C GLN A 52 8.35 4.97 -8.74
N GLN A 53 9.21 5.91 -8.33
CA GLN A 53 10.63 5.88 -8.62
C GLN A 53 11.33 4.70 -7.92
N GLU A 54 11.18 4.57 -6.61
CA GLU A 54 11.87 3.58 -5.79
C GLU A 54 11.61 2.14 -6.27
N VAL A 55 10.34 1.80 -6.50
CA VAL A 55 9.96 0.47 -6.99
C VAL A 55 10.47 0.25 -8.41
N HIS A 56 10.31 1.24 -9.30
CA HIS A 56 10.75 1.09 -10.68
C HIS A 56 12.26 0.87 -10.79
N GLU A 57 13.06 1.64 -10.05
CA GLU A 57 14.51 1.51 -10.10
C GLU A 57 15.01 0.19 -9.50
N ASP A 58 14.41 -0.26 -8.39
CA ASP A 58 14.75 -1.58 -7.83
C ASP A 58 14.36 -2.71 -8.78
N MET A 59 13.16 -2.65 -9.37
CA MET A 59 12.71 -3.62 -10.36
C MET A 59 13.58 -3.60 -11.62
N ARG A 60 14.04 -2.43 -12.10
CA ARG A 60 14.88 -2.35 -13.30
C ARG A 60 16.18 -3.13 -13.16
N ARG A 61 16.75 -3.14 -11.94
CA ARG A 61 17.97 -3.90 -11.62
C ARG A 61 17.69 -5.37 -11.27
N ASN A 62 16.48 -5.70 -10.85
CA ASN A 62 16.15 -6.98 -10.24
C ASN A 62 14.88 -7.63 -10.81
N PHE A 63 14.52 -7.35 -12.06
CA PHE A 63 13.19 -7.68 -12.62
C PHE A 63 12.83 -9.17 -12.48
N HIS A 64 13.82 -10.04 -12.63
CA HIS A 64 13.67 -11.49 -12.52
C HIS A 64 13.23 -11.98 -11.13
N LEU A 65 13.44 -11.17 -10.08
CA LEU A 65 13.07 -11.46 -8.71
C LEU A 65 11.60 -11.14 -8.39
N TYR A 66 10.99 -10.25 -9.17
CA TYR A 66 9.62 -9.79 -8.95
C TYR A 66 8.58 -10.78 -9.51
N PRO A 67 7.33 -10.77 -8.98
CA PRO A 67 6.28 -11.67 -9.45
C PRO A 67 5.99 -11.54 -10.95
N LYS A 68 5.96 -12.68 -11.66
CA LYS A 68 5.79 -12.77 -13.12
C LYS A 68 4.33 -12.92 -13.56
N TYR A 69 3.36 -12.43 -12.78
CA TYR A 69 1.93 -12.69 -13.00
C TYR A 69 1.38 -12.12 -14.31
N TRP A 70 2.03 -11.10 -14.88
CA TRP A 70 1.52 -10.36 -16.04
C TRP A 70 2.25 -10.67 -17.36
N GLY A 71 3.15 -11.66 -17.38
CA GLY A 71 3.89 -12.03 -18.61
C GLY A 71 4.78 -10.93 -19.20
N LEU A 72 5.08 -9.88 -18.41
CA LEU A 72 5.89 -8.76 -18.87
C LEU A 72 7.36 -9.16 -19.01
N LYS A 73 8.03 -8.59 -20.02
CA LYS A 73 9.46 -8.82 -20.28
C LYS A 73 10.37 -7.79 -19.61
N THR A 74 9.81 -6.67 -19.18
CA THR A 74 10.51 -5.57 -18.53
C THR A 74 9.56 -4.81 -17.60
N THR A 75 10.12 -3.91 -16.80
CA THR A 75 9.39 -3.01 -15.90
C THR A 75 8.47 -2.04 -16.64
N ASP A 76 7.38 -1.65 -16.00
CA ASP A 76 6.48 -0.58 -16.42
C ASP A 76 6.29 0.44 -15.29
N ARG A 77 6.99 1.57 -15.42
CA ARG A 77 6.95 2.70 -14.47
C ARG A 77 5.55 3.31 -14.26
N ASN A 78 4.60 3.05 -15.15
CA ASN A 78 3.25 3.57 -15.02
C ASN A 78 2.40 2.78 -14.01
N ILE A 79 2.72 1.51 -13.75
CA ILE A 79 1.85 0.61 -12.99
C ILE A 79 2.55 -0.26 -11.95
N ASP A 80 3.88 -0.43 -12.02
CA ASP A 80 4.57 -1.39 -11.16
C ASP A 80 4.41 -1.12 -9.65
N HIS A 81 4.48 0.14 -9.24
CA HIS A 81 4.25 0.58 -7.85
C HIS A 81 2.77 0.50 -7.43
N ARG A 82 1.83 0.34 -8.38
CA ARG A 82 0.39 0.21 -8.15
C ARG A 82 -0.08 -1.25 -8.08
N ARG A 83 0.86 -2.20 -7.97
CA ARG A 83 0.59 -3.64 -7.84
C ARG A 83 0.97 -4.12 -6.44
N VAL A 84 -0.01 -4.60 -5.67
CA VAL A 84 0.21 -5.13 -4.31
C VAL A 84 1.35 -6.17 -4.25
N PRO A 85 1.44 -7.18 -5.15
CA PRO A 85 2.55 -8.12 -5.13
C PRO A 85 3.93 -7.49 -5.30
N ASN A 86 4.03 -6.45 -6.14
CA ASN A 86 5.29 -5.75 -6.35
C ASN A 86 5.67 -4.93 -5.13
N LEU A 87 4.72 -4.24 -4.50
CA LEU A 87 4.96 -3.52 -3.25
C LEU A 87 5.37 -4.46 -2.11
N MET A 88 4.68 -5.59 -1.93
CA MET A 88 5.08 -6.61 -0.94
C MET A 88 6.53 -7.05 -1.14
N TYR A 89 6.92 -7.34 -2.38
CA TYR A 89 8.28 -7.77 -2.71
C TYR A 89 9.31 -6.64 -2.53
N PHE A 90 8.96 -5.41 -2.92
CA PHE A 90 9.81 -4.25 -2.70
C PHE A 90 10.04 -4.01 -1.19
N PHE A 91 8.98 -4.01 -0.38
CA PHE A 91 9.11 -3.79 1.06
C PHE A 91 9.84 -4.93 1.78
N SER A 92 9.71 -6.18 1.32
CA SER A 92 10.51 -7.28 1.88
C SER A 92 12.01 -7.15 1.59
N ARG A 93 12.39 -6.49 0.49
CA ARG A 93 13.79 -6.25 0.12
C ARG A 93 14.38 -4.95 0.67
N LYS A 94 13.58 -3.90 0.77
CA LYS A 94 14.05 -2.53 1.07
C LYS A 94 13.59 -2.01 2.42
N GLY A 95 12.59 -2.65 3.03
CA GLY A 95 12.10 -2.33 4.36
C GLY A 95 12.47 -3.41 5.38
N ILE A 96 11.80 -3.32 6.52
CA ILE A 96 11.85 -4.29 7.61
C ILE A 96 10.59 -5.15 7.50
N VAL A 97 10.79 -6.48 7.46
CA VAL A 97 9.68 -7.44 7.59
C VAL A 97 9.39 -7.60 9.08
N LEU A 98 8.18 -7.25 9.48
CA LEU A 98 7.72 -7.36 10.86
C LEU A 98 6.96 -8.67 11.07
N PRO A 99 6.93 -9.23 12.29
CA PRO A 99 6.16 -10.43 12.60
C PRO A 99 4.67 -10.23 12.30
N ILE A 100 4.03 -11.25 11.75
CA ILE A 100 2.56 -11.31 11.64
C ILE A 100 2.04 -12.01 12.88
N SER A 101 1.20 -11.34 13.65
CA SER A 101 0.63 -11.89 14.88
C SER A 101 -0.85 -11.54 15.01
N ARG A 102 -1.50 -12.06 16.05
CA ARG A 102 -2.86 -11.64 16.46
C ARG A 102 -2.84 -10.61 17.59
N ASN A 103 -1.66 -10.17 18.03
CA ASN A 103 -1.52 -9.15 19.05
C ASN A 103 -1.55 -7.76 18.39
N ALA A 104 -2.58 -6.97 18.69
CA ALA A 104 -2.74 -5.63 18.13
C ALA A 104 -1.57 -4.69 18.47
N ALA A 105 -0.89 -4.91 19.60
CA ALA A 105 0.24 -4.08 20.04
C ALA A 105 1.48 -4.23 19.17
N ASP A 106 1.57 -5.28 18.34
CA ASP A 106 2.70 -5.48 17.44
C ASP A 106 2.63 -4.54 16.22
N TYR A 107 1.47 -3.93 15.97
CA TYR A 107 1.18 -3.09 14.81
C TYR A 107 1.20 -1.62 15.21
N HIS A 108 2.10 -0.85 14.61
CA HIS A 108 2.34 0.55 14.96
C HIS A 108 2.01 1.48 13.81
N ALA A 109 1.67 2.73 14.14
CA ALA A 109 1.32 3.73 13.15
C ALA A 109 2.46 3.94 12.12
N GLY A 110 2.10 3.85 10.84
CA GLY A 110 3.03 3.86 9.71
C GLY A 110 3.44 2.47 9.19
N ASP A 111 3.09 1.39 9.89
CA ASP A 111 3.29 0.04 9.39
C ASP A 111 2.39 -0.24 8.19
N ILE A 112 2.94 -0.93 7.20
CA ILE A 112 2.23 -1.37 6.00
C ILE A 112 1.74 -2.78 6.24
N VAL A 113 0.45 -3.01 6.03
CA VAL A 113 -0.17 -4.32 6.21
C VAL A 113 -0.78 -4.75 4.87
N CYS A 114 -0.54 -6.00 4.49
CA CYS A 114 -1.11 -6.63 3.31
C CYS A 114 -2.03 -7.76 3.72
N TRP A 115 -3.17 -7.88 3.05
CA TRP A 115 -4.18 -8.90 3.33
C TRP A 115 -4.50 -9.77 2.12
N GLN A 116 -4.94 -10.99 2.41
CA GLN A 116 -5.59 -11.87 1.45
C GLN A 116 -7.10 -11.75 1.59
N LEU A 117 -7.75 -11.09 0.63
CA LEU A 117 -9.22 -11.02 0.55
C LEU A 117 -9.80 -12.31 -0.05
N PRO A 118 -11.13 -12.53 0.07
CA PRO A 118 -11.82 -13.61 -0.63
C PRO A 118 -11.48 -13.65 -2.13
N ARG A 119 -11.56 -14.85 -2.71
CA ARG A 119 -11.23 -15.11 -4.14
C ARG A 119 -9.77 -14.83 -4.53
N GLY A 120 -8.85 -14.77 -3.56
CA GLY A 120 -7.42 -14.66 -3.86
C GLY A 120 -6.93 -13.24 -4.15
N LEU A 121 -7.79 -12.22 -3.99
CA LEU A 121 -7.38 -10.82 -4.20
C LEU A 121 -6.46 -10.34 -3.07
N LYS A 122 -5.36 -9.68 -3.45
CA LYS A 122 -4.42 -9.10 -2.48
C LYS A 122 -4.78 -7.64 -2.22
N HIS A 123 -4.72 -7.23 -0.97
CA HIS A 123 -5.02 -5.88 -0.51
C HIS A 123 -3.89 -5.30 0.31
N ILE A 124 -3.83 -3.97 0.42
CA ILE A 124 -2.81 -3.27 1.19
C ILE A 124 -3.40 -2.05 1.89
N GLY A 125 -2.82 -1.71 3.03
CA GLY A 125 -3.21 -0.57 3.86
C GLY A 125 -2.07 -0.17 4.79
N MET A 126 -2.29 0.91 5.53
CA MET A 126 -1.33 1.44 6.50
C MET A 126 -1.99 1.60 7.85
N VAL A 127 -1.29 1.22 8.92
CA VAL A 127 -1.73 1.43 10.30
C VAL A 127 -1.67 2.92 10.62
N VAL A 128 -2.73 3.46 11.23
CA VAL A 128 -2.82 4.87 11.63
C VAL A 128 -2.85 5.04 13.15
N HIS A 129 -2.74 6.28 13.64
CA HIS A 129 -2.73 6.57 15.08
C HIS A 129 -4.10 6.37 15.74
N GLN A 130 -5.19 6.49 14.98
CA GLN A 130 -6.55 6.25 15.47
C GLN A 130 -6.67 4.81 15.97
N LYS A 131 -7.49 4.61 17.01
CA LYS A 131 -7.81 3.30 17.59
C LYS A 131 -9.29 2.97 17.45
N SER A 132 -9.60 1.67 17.55
CA SER A 132 -10.95 1.14 17.69
C SER A 132 -11.69 1.74 18.88
N LYS A 133 -13.03 1.63 18.90
CA LYS A 133 -13.87 2.19 19.98
C LYS A 133 -13.49 1.65 21.37
N ASP A 134 -13.05 0.40 21.44
CA ASP A 134 -12.57 -0.27 22.66
C ASP A 134 -11.11 0.07 23.03
N GLN A 135 -10.43 0.91 22.24
CA GLN A 135 -9.02 1.33 22.40
C GLN A 135 -7.98 0.20 22.28
N GLN A 136 -8.39 -1.01 21.84
CA GLN A 136 -7.53 -2.18 21.82
C GLN A 136 -6.73 -2.33 20.51
N ARG A 137 -7.29 -1.88 19.38
CA ARG A 137 -6.71 -2.11 18.05
C ARG A 137 -6.40 -0.78 17.37
N PRO A 138 -5.23 -0.65 16.71
CA PRO A 138 -5.02 0.48 15.83
C PRO A 138 -5.89 0.31 14.57
N LEU A 139 -6.39 1.42 14.04
CA LEU A 139 -7.13 1.43 12.79
C LEU A 139 -6.17 1.37 11.61
N VAL A 140 -6.70 1.00 10.45
CA VAL A 140 -5.96 1.02 9.18
C VAL A 140 -6.64 1.94 8.20
N ILE A 141 -5.82 2.65 7.42
CA ILE A 141 -6.29 3.35 6.23
C ILE A 141 -5.98 2.54 4.99
N HIS A 142 -6.98 2.43 4.12
CA HIS A 142 -6.89 1.70 2.86
C HIS A 142 -7.99 2.21 1.91
N ASN A 143 -8.06 1.67 0.70
CA ASN A 143 -9.13 1.97 -0.26
C ASN A 143 -9.68 0.67 -0.83
N ILE A 144 -10.92 0.35 -0.47
CA ILE A 144 -11.63 -0.87 -0.89
C ILE A 144 -13.08 -0.53 -1.24
N GLY A 145 -13.56 -0.99 -2.40
CA GLY A 145 -14.95 -0.77 -2.81
C GLY A 145 -15.27 0.72 -3.04
N ASP A 146 -16.02 1.31 -2.11
CA ASP A 146 -16.61 2.65 -2.23
C ASP A 146 -15.65 3.81 -1.90
N GLY A 147 -14.37 3.50 -1.65
CA GLY A 147 -13.30 4.50 -1.60
C GLY A 147 -12.36 4.36 -0.41
N GLN A 148 -11.74 5.48 -0.05
CA GLN A 148 -10.72 5.55 0.97
C GLN A 148 -11.30 5.75 2.37
N VAL A 149 -11.02 4.81 3.27
CA VAL A 149 -11.60 4.78 4.62
C VAL A 149 -10.53 4.48 5.68
N ILE A 150 -10.77 4.96 6.90
CA ILE A 150 -10.06 4.53 8.11
C ILE A 150 -11.01 3.61 8.87
N GLU A 151 -10.64 2.35 9.06
CA GLU A 151 -11.51 1.36 9.68
C GLU A 151 -10.78 0.35 10.58
N ASP A 152 -11.54 -0.29 11.46
CA ASP A 152 -11.08 -1.38 12.32
C ASP A 152 -11.09 -2.68 11.52
N ALA A 153 -10.13 -2.80 10.59
CA ALA A 153 -10.03 -3.93 9.67
C ALA A 153 -8.73 -4.70 9.72
N LEU A 154 -7.84 -4.38 10.68
CA LEU A 154 -6.52 -4.99 10.82
C LEU A 154 -6.59 -6.53 10.81
N PHE A 155 -7.58 -7.10 11.49
CA PHE A 155 -7.74 -8.56 11.65
C PHE A 155 -8.96 -9.15 10.95
N ASN A 156 -9.68 -8.37 10.13
CA ASN A 156 -10.87 -8.83 9.40
C ASN A 156 -10.53 -9.82 8.29
N PHE A 157 -9.29 -9.77 7.78
CA PHE A 157 -8.79 -10.67 6.74
C PHE A 157 -7.44 -11.27 7.15
N PRO A 158 -7.04 -12.43 6.58
CA PRO A 158 -5.71 -12.98 6.79
C PRO A 158 -4.62 -11.98 6.38
N VAL A 159 -3.77 -11.62 7.34
CA VAL A 159 -2.57 -10.80 7.09
C VAL A 159 -1.53 -11.69 6.41
N ILE A 160 -1.04 -11.24 5.25
CA ILE A 160 -0.03 -11.93 4.43
C ILE A 160 1.27 -11.13 4.26
N GLY A 161 1.33 -9.95 4.87
CA GLY A 161 2.53 -9.12 4.89
C GLY A 161 2.41 -8.04 5.95
N HIS A 162 3.49 -7.81 6.68
CA HIS A 162 3.61 -6.75 7.67
C HIS A 162 5.01 -6.14 7.53
N TYR A 163 5.06 -4.86 7.20
CA TYR A 163 6.31 -4.20 6.82
C TYR A 163 6.43 -2.81 7.43
N ARG A 164 7.67 -2.36 7.60
CA ARG A 164 8.00 -0.95 7.87
C ARG A 164 9.03 -0.49 6.86
N TYR A 165 8.78 0.65 6.22
CA TYR A 165 9.68 1.20 5.20
C TYR A 165 9.86 2.70 5.39
N ALA A 166 11.11 3.16 5.25
CA ALA A 166 11.55 4.56 5.34
C ALA A 166 11.23 5.27 6.66
N ARG A 167 11.62 4.64 7.77
CA ARG A 167 11.63 5.23 9.11
C ARG A 167 12.85 4.77 9.88
#